data_AF-A0A2H0RMS2-F1
#
_entry.id   AF-A0A2H0RMS2-F1
#
_cell.length_a   1.000
_cell.length_b   1.000
_cell.length_c   1.000
_cell.angle_alpha   90.00
_cell.angle_beta   90.00
_cell.angle_gamma   90.00
#
_symmetry.space_group_name_H-M   'P 1'
#
loop_
_entity.id
_entity.type
_entity.pdbx_description
1 polymer ?
#
loop_
_entity_poly.entity_id
_entity_poly.type
_entity_poly.pdbx_seq_one_letter_code
_entity_poly.pdbx_strand_id
1 'polypeptide(L)'
;MSEYKGGSSEEERLRAMGSDRLLADLKSKYRQPVQVLEGEVQKPEQSVKPSLVIGHLRAMQERKGELAALPFEYPMIPEREMEGLSHVSQEVERLRVRTVKRLVGLKRTSDAYRRITKEAVDDIAAYLDKQSVWRYKFATQSGGAPGEVSDTIRPDDSLYYLSEHGASMRLKRLALYDDNLAWCHVIQPMMELTLFVEPQSKGESFSRVPLPGYSVRDFETPEFADRLRDEEQLSGYVSELRVHEDHGVPKLVSNIPESTWDHLGDPVSVIIDTNQS
;
A
#
# COMPACT_ATOMS: atom_id res chain seq x y z
N MET A 1 -7.32 19.12 -54.75
CA MET A 1 -7.09 19.52 -53.35
C MET A 1 -7.82 18.52 -52.47
N SER A 2 -7.09 17.63 -51.80
CA SER A 2 -7.64 16.73 -50.78
C SER A 2 -6.59 16.67 -49.68
N GLU A 3 -6.94 17.27 -48.54
CA GLU A 3 -6.13 17.34 -47.35
C GLU A 3 -6.05 15.94 -46.71
N TYR A 4 -4.87 15.34 -46.73
CA TYR A 4 -4.55 14.25 -45.81
C TYR A 4 -4.29 14.86 -44.43
N LYS A 5 -5.30 14.81 -43.55
CA LYS A 5 -5.12 15.05 -42.12
C LYS A 5 -4.36 13.86 -41.53
N GLY A 6 -3.06 14.03 -41.39
CA GLY A 6 -2.19 13.12 -40.64
C GLY A 6 -2.42 13.23 -39.13
N GLY A 7 -2.18 12.11 -38.44
CA GLY A 7 -1.82 12.09 -37.03
C GLY A 7 -2.87 11.59 -36.05
N SER A 8 -3.30 10.32 -36.16
CA SER A 8 -3.62 9.54 -34.95
C SER A 8 -2.27 9.18 -34.29
N SER A 9 -1.62 10.17 -33.67
CA SER A 9 -0.28 9.98 -33.12
C SER A 9 -0.37 9.06 -31.91
N GLU A 10 0.35 7.95 -31.98
CA GLU A 10 1.08 7.20 -30.94
C GLU A 10 0.71 7.41 -29.45
N GLU A 11 0.53 8.65 -29.01
CA GLU A 11 -0.15 9.02 -27.75
C GLU A 11 -1.54 8.39 -27.56
N GLU A 12 -2.37 8.29 -28.60
CA GLU A 12 -3.68 7.62 -28.50
C GLU A 12 -3.53 6.11 -28.23
N ARG A 13 -2.48 5.48 -28.77
CA ARG A 13 -2.16 4.07 -28.51
C ARG A 13 -1.60 3.86 -27.10
N LEU A 14 -0.78 4.80 -26.60
CA LEU A 14 -0.24 4.78 -25.24
C LEU A 14 -1.35 4.99 -24.19
N ARG A 15 -2.31 5.88 -24.46
CA ARG A 15 -3.50 6.06 -23.61
C ARG A 15 -4.41 4.82 -23.62
N ALA A 16 -4.62 4.19 -24.78
CA ALA A 16 -5.41 2.96 -24.89
C ALA A 16 -4.81 1.76 -24.13
N MET A 17 -3.52 1.80 -23.78
CA MET A 17 -2.83 0.76 -22.99
C MET A 17 -2.79 1.07 -21.48
N GLY A 18 -3.49 2.10 -20.99
CA GLY A 18 -3.58 2.43 -19.56
C GLY A 18 -2.29 2.97 -18.95
N SER A 19 -1.42 3.60 -19.75
CA SER A 19 -0.03 3.94 -19.40
C SER A 19 0.16 5.30 -18.70
N ASP A 20 -0.89 5.96 -18.21
CA ASP A 20 -0.74 7.31 -17.65
C ASP A 20 0.14 7.34 -16.39
N ARG A 21 0.08 6.27 -15.56
CA ARG A 21 1.00 6.08 -14.41
C ARG A 21 2.43 5.72 -14.82
N LEU A 22 2.60 4.94 -15.90
CA LEU A 22 3.91 4.47 -16.38
C LEU A 22 4.69 5.57 -17.11
N LEU A 23 4.00 6.43 -17.86
CA LEU A 23 4.55 7.66 -18.43
C LEU A 23 5.01 8.64 -17.34
N ALA A 24 4.28 8.73 -16.23
CA ALA A 24 4.68 9.53 -15.07
C ALA A 24 5.91 8.94 -14.36
N ASP A 25 5.96 7.61 -14.18
CA ASP A 25 7.07 6.92 -13.52
C ASP A 25 8.36 6.95 -14.35
N LEU A 26 8.27 6.84 -15.69
CA LEU A 26 9.39 7.03 -16.61
C LEU A 26 9.90 8.49 -16.59
N LYS A 27 9.00 9.48 -16.58
CA LYS A 27 9.40 10.90 -16.44
C LYS A 27 10.08 11.19 -15.10
N SER A 28 9.69 10.46 -14.05
CA SER A 28 10.29 10.55 -12.72
C SER A 28 11.69 9.91 -12.68
N LYS A 29 11.82 8.66 -13.16
CA LYS A 29 13.08 7.88 -13.12
C LYS A 29 14.22 8.48 -13.95
N TYR A 30 13.91 9.23 -15.01
CA TYR A 30 14.92 9.82 -15.91
C TYR A 30 15.08 11.35 -15.74
N ARG A 31 14.48 11.96 -14.72
CA ARG A 31 14.83 13.33 -14.30
C ARG A 31 16.10 13.28 -13.44
N GLN A 32 17.26 13.50 -14.04
CA GLN A 32 18.42 13.90 -13.25
C GLN A 32 18.23 15.35 -12.73
N PRO A 33 18.74 15.67 -11.53
CA PRO A 33 18.75 17.04 -11.04
C PRO A 33 19.60 17.89 -11.98
N VAL A 34 19.04 18.99 -12.47
CA VAL A 34 19.77 20.01 -13.21
C VAL A 34 20.84 20.57 -12.27
N GLN A 35 22.09 20.15 -12.45
CA GLN A 35 23.22 20.92 -11.92
C GLN A 35 23.30 22.19 -12.76
N VAL A 36 22.89 23.31 -12.15
CA VAL A 36 23.16 24.64 -12.70
C VAL A 36 24.63 24.91 -12.48
N LEU A 37 25.46 24.53 -13.45
CA LEU A 37 26.77 25.11 -13.65
C LEU A 37 26.60 26.18 -14.73
N GLU A 38 26.84 27.43 -14.33
CA GLU A 38 26.73 28.59 -15.20
C GLU A 38 27.59 28.41 -16.45
N GLY A 39 26.95 28.52 -17.62
CA GLY A 39 27.66 28.81 -18.87
C GLY A 39 28.04 27.60 -19.73
N GLU A 40 27.09 26.73 -20.07
CA GLU A 40 26.99 26.12 -21.41
C GLU A 40 25.68 25.33 -21.51
N VAL A 41 24.77 25.73 -22.40
CA VAL A 41 23.53 24.98 -22.66
C VAL A 41 23.90 23.74 -23.49
N GLN A 42 24.32 22.67 -22.81
CA GLN A 42 24.25 21.33 -23.40
C GLN A 42 22.78 20.91 -23.40
N LYS A 43 22.18 20.86 -24.59
CA LYS A 43 20.88 20.19 -24.78
C LYS A 43 21.03 18.74 -24.31
N PRO A 44 20.21 18.25 -23.36
CA PRO A 44 20.18 16.83 -23.05
C PRO A 44 19.41 16.11 -24.16
N GLU A 45 20.09 15.78 -25.26
CA GLU A 45 19.60 14.77 -26.20
C GLU A 45 19.92 13.37 -25.66
N GLN A 46 19.12 12.93 -24.68
CA GLN A 46 18.81 11.51 -24.58
C GLN A 46 17.34 11.33 -24.88
N SER A 47 17.03 11.46 -26.18
CA SER A 47 15.79 10.95 -26.76
C SER A 47 15.76 9.44 -26.53
N VAL A 48 14.99 9.00 -25.53
CA VAL A 48 14.69 7.59 -25.33
C VAL A 48 13.98 7.13 -26.60
N LYS A 49 14.63 6.28 -27.40
CA LYS A 49 14.06 5.79 -28.66
C LYS A 49 12.69 5.16 -28.36
N PRO A 50 11.58 5.66 -28.94
CA PRO A 50 10.24 5.13 -28.67
C PRO A 50 10.13 3.61 -28.88
N SER A 51 10.91 3.05 -29.80
CA SER A 51 11.00 1.60 -30.05
C SER A 51 11.50 0.79 -28.84
N LEU A 52 12.41 1.33 -28.03
CA LEU A 52 12.89 0.67 -26.80
C LEU A 52 11.81 0.68 -25.72
N VAL A 53 11.05 1.78 -25.60
CA VAL A 53 9.93 1.89 -24.67
C VAL A 53 8.81 0.92 -25.07
N ILE A 54 8.46 0.87 -26.35
CA ILE A 54 7.45 -0.06 -26.87
C ILE A 54 7.88 -1.52 -26.67
N GLY A 55 9.15 -1.84 -26.95
CA GLY A 55 9.71 -3.17 -26.70
C GLY A 55 9.63 -3.56 -25.23
N HIS A 56 9.96 -2.63 -24.32
CA HIS A 56 9.86 -2.86 -22.88
C HIS A 56 8.40 -3.05 -22.42
N LEU A 57 7.47 -2.22 -22.90
CA LEU A 57 6.04 -2.34 -22.58
C LEU A 57 5.46 -3.66 -23.09
N ARG A 58 5.84 -4.10 -24.29
CA ARG A 58 5.45 -5.43 -24.80
C ARG A 58 6.00 -6.55 -23.93
N ALA A 59 7.28 -6.51 -23.59
CA ALA A 59 7.88 -7.51 -22.72
C ALA A 59 7.18 -7.55 -21.35
N MET A 60 6.80 -6.41 -20.78
CA MET A 60 6.02 -6.36 -19.54
C MET A 60 4.61 -6.94 -19.70
N GLN A 61 3.94 -6.69 -20.84
CA GLN A 61 2.62 -7.25 -21.12
C GLN A 61 2.68 -8.76 -21.36
N GLU A 62 3.64 -9.24 -22.14
CA GLU A 62 3.89 -10.66 -22.37
C GLU A 62 4.17 -11.34 -21.04
N ARG A 63 5.06 -10.76 -20.22
CA ARG A 63 5.37 -11.26 -18.88
C ARG A 63 4.15 -11.30 -17.97
N LYS A 64 3.31 -10.26 -17.96
CA LYS A 64 2.05 -10.26 -17.20
C LYS A 64 1.09 -11.34 -17.71
N GLY A 65 1.06 -11.58 -19.02
CA GLY A 65 0.30 -12.66 -19.63
C GLY A 65 0.77 -14.05 -19.18
N GLU A 66 2.09 -14.28 -19.15
CA GLU A 66 2.69 -15.50 -18.62
C GLU A 66 2.31 -15.72 -17.15
N LEU A 67 2.44 -14.69 -16.32
CA LEU A 67 2.09 -14.76 -14.89
C LEU A 67 0.59 -14.96 -14.67
N ALA A 68 -0.27 -14.39 -15.52
CA ALA A 68 -1.72 -14.57 -15.44
C ALA A 68 -2.17 -15.98 -15.86
N ALA A 69 -1.32 -16.74 -16.57
CA ALA A 69 -1.57 -18.14 -16.92
C ALA A 69 -1.24 -19.12 -15.77
N LEU A 70 -0.55 -18.66 -14.73
CA LEU A 70 -0.30 -19.43 -13.52
C LEU A 70 -1.62 -19.78 -12.80
N PRO A 71 -1.67 -20.92 -12.08
CA PRO A 71 -2.80 -21.23 -11.21
C PRO A 71 -3.01 -20.09 -10.20
N PHE A 72 -4.27 -19.87 -9.83
CA PHE A 72 -4.63 -18.82 -8.90
C PHE A 72 -5.57 -19.34 -7.81
N GLU A 73 -5.57 -18.62 -6.70
CA GLU A 73 -6.57 -18.74 -5.65
C GLU A 73 -7.31 -17.43 -5.43
N TYR A 74 -8.46 -17.56 -4.76
CA TYR A 74 -9.19 -16.44 -4.18
C TYR A 74 -8.87 -16.41 -2.68
N PRO A 75 -8.22 -15.36 -2.17
CA PRO A 75 -8.01 -15.19 -0.74
C PRO A 75 -9.34 -15.31 0.02
N MET A 76 -9.34 -16.08 1.09
CA MET A 76 -10.50 -16.27 1.94
C MET A 76 -10.15 -15.89 3.37
N ILE A 77 -11.02 -15.09 3.99
CA ILE A 77 -10.97 -14.76 5.41
C ILE A 77 -12.11 -15.53 6.09
N PRO A 78 -11.82 -16.46 7.01
CA PRO A 78 -12.84 -17.23 7.72
C PRO A 78 -13.77 -16.34 8.56
N GLU A 79 -14.99 -16.82 8.82
CA GLU A 79 -16.02 -16.13 9.62
C GLU A 79 -15.49 -15.60 10.95
N ARG A 80 -14.84 -16.45 11.76
CA ARG A 80 -14.28 -16.06 13.05
C ARG A 80 -13.28 -14.91 12.95
N GLU A 81 -12.50 -14.87 11.88
CA GLU A 81 -11.55 -13.78 11.64
C GLU A 81 -12.28 -12.51 11.20
N MET A 82 -13.27 -12.62 10.31
CA MET A 82 -14.14 -11.50 9.93
C MET A 82 -14.87 -10.88 11.13
N GLU A 83 -15.40 -11.68 12.05
CA GLU A 83 -15.99 -11.22 13.31
C GLU A 83 -14.98 -10.42 14.14
N GLY A 84 -13.76 -10.96 14.30
CA GLY A 84 -12.67 -10.28 15.00
C GLY A 84 -12.29 -8.95 14.34
N LEU A 85 -12.13 -8.94 13.02
CA LEU A 85 -11.78 -7.74 12.25
C LEU A 85 -12.89 -6.68 12.31
N SER A 86 -14.16 -7.08 12.22
CA SER A 86 -15.30 -6.16 12.34
C SER A 86 -15.36 -5.53 13.73
N HIS A 87 -15.26 -6.32 14.80
CA HIS A 87 -15.22 -5.81 16.17
C HIS A 87 -14.05 -4.83 16.39
N VAL A 88 -12.86 -5.18 15.88
CA VAL A 88 -11.70 -4.29 15.94
C VAL A 88 -11.93 -2.98 15.20
N SER A 89 -12.44 -3.05 13.97
CA SER A 89 -12.73 -1.90 13.14
C SER A 89 -13.67 -0.91 13.85
N GLN A 90 -14.75 -1.43 14.43
CA GLN A 90 -15.74 -0.63 15.14
C GLN A 90 -15.19 0.03 16.41
N GLU A 91 -14.42 -0.71 17.21
CA GLU A 91 -13.86 -0.14 18.45
C GLU A 91 -12.78 0.92 18.13
N VAL A 92 -11.96 0.69 17.11
CA VAL A 92 -11.00 1.69 16.63
C VAL A 92 -11.74 2.92 16.11
N GLU A 93 -12.84 2.75 15.38
CA GLU A 93 -13.69 3.87 14.95
C GLU A 93 -14.27 4.64 16.14
N ARG A 94 -14.73 3.93 17.18
CA ARG A 94 -15.23 4.55 18.41
C ARG A 94 -14.16 5.39 19.11
N LEU A 95 -12.94 4.88 19.21
CA LEU A 95 -11.78 5.60 19.76
C LEU A 95 -11.40 6.80 18.88
N ARG A 96 -11.46 6.65 17.55
CA ARG A 96 -11.23 7.72 16.58
C ARG A 96 -12.22 8.86 16.76
N VAL A 97 -13.52 8.57 16.79
CA VAL A 97 -14.59 9.56 16.99
C VAL A 97 -14.48 10.26 18.33
N ARG A 98 -14.18 9.52 19.42
CA ARG A 98 -13.93 10.11 20.73
C ARG A 98 -12.77 11.10 20.69
N THR A 99 -11.69 10.75 19.99
CA THR A 99 -10.52 11.61 19.84
C THR A 99 -10.85 12.86 19.03
N VAL A 100 -11.55 12.73 17.90
CA VAL A 100 -12.00 13.88 17.09
C VAL A 100 -12.78 14.88 17.95
N LYS A 101 -13.68 14.41 18.82
CA LYS A 101 -14.42 15.27 19.76
C LYS A 101 -13.50 16.03 20.72
N ARG A 102 -12.44 15.39 21.25
CA ARG A 102 -11.43 16.05 22.11
C ARG A 102 -10.60 17.09 21.37
N LEU A 103 -10.42 16.93 20.06
CA LEU A 103 -9.62 17.82 19.21
C LEU A 103 -10.38 19.05 18.71
N VAL A 104 -11.71 19.11 18.86
CA VAL A 104 -12.53 20.23 18.40
C VAL A 104 -12.05 21.55 19.00
N GLY A 105 -11.80 22.54 18.14
CA GLY A 105 -11.36 23.87 18.55
C GLY A 105 -9.85 24.00 18.84
N LEU A 106 -9.09 22.90 18.81
CA LEU A 106 -7.64 22.93 18.98
C LEU A 106 -6.93 23.18 17.64
N LYS A 107 -5.89 24.03 17.66
CA LYS A 107 -4.99 24.18 16.51
C LYS A 107 -4.08 22.95 16.41
N ARG A 108 -3.86 22.43 15.20
CA ARG A 108 -2.99 21.26 14.96
C ARG A 108 -1.56 21.44 15.49
N THR A 109 -1.05 22.66 15.44
CA THR A 109 0.27 23.03 15.94
C THR A 109 0.36 23.19 17.46
N SER A 110 -0.77 23.08 18.18
CA SER A 110 -0.76 23.23 19.64
C SER A 110 -0.24 21.98 20.34
N ASP A 111 0.48 22.16 21.44
CA ASP A 111 0.98 21.06 22.28
C ASP A 111 -0.17 20.18 22.81
N ALA A 112 -1.33 20.78 23.08
CA ALA A 112 -2.53 20.06 23.49
C ALA A 112 -3.03 19.10 22.41
N TYR A 113 -3.08 19.56 21.15
CA TYR A 113 -3.46 18.72 20.01
C TYR A 113 -2.50 17.54 19.87
N ARG A 114 -1.18 17.82 19.83
CA ARG A 114 -0.13 16.79 19.69
C ARG A 114 -0.13 15.77 20.82
N ARG A 115 -0.39 16.21 22.06
CA ARG A 115 -0.49 15.31 23.22
C ARG A 115 -1.71 14.39 23.10
N ILE A 116 -2.89 14.94 22.79
CA ILE A 116 -4.13 14.16 22.67
C ILE A 116 -4.03 13.14 21.54
N THR A 117 -3.48 13.52 20.38
CA THR A 117 -3.33 12.58 19.26
C THR A 117 -2.33 11.48 19.60
N LYS A 118 -1.20 11.80 20.24
CA LYS A 118 -0.24 10.79 20.70
C LYS A 118 -0.86 9.81 21.69
N GLU A 119 -1.52 10.32 22.74
CA GLU A 119 -2.26 9.50 23.71
C GLU A 119 -3.25 8.56 23.02
N ALA A 120 -4.02 9.08 22.05
CA ALA A 120 -5.00 8.29 21.32
C ALA A 120 -4.36 7.20 20.45
N VAL A 121 -3.20 7.44 19.84
CA VAL A 121 -2.46 6.37 19.12
C VAL A 121 -1.96 5.30 20.07
N ASP A 122 -1.40 5.72 21.21
CA ASP A 122 -0.87 4.77 22.20
C ASP A 122 -2.02 3.92 22.78
N ASP A 123 -3.19 4.50 23.04
CA ASP A 123 -4.41 3.80 23.47
C ASP A 123 -4.90 2.80 22.40
N ILE A 124 -4.93 3.21 21.13
CA ILE A 124 -5.35 2.34 20.03
C ILE A 124 -4.34 1.20 19.83
N ALA A 125 -3.04 1.48 19.87
CA ALA A 125 -2.02 0.45 19.78
C ALA A 125 -2.15 -0.56 20.93
N ALA A 126 -2.34 -0.09 22.17
CA ALA A 126 -2.55 -0.94 23.33
C ALA A 126 -3.85 -1.76 23.26
N TYR A 127 -4.89 -1.24 22.60
CA TYR A 127 -6.10 -2.01 22.30
C TYR A 127 -5.81 -3.11 21.27
N LEU A 128 -5.18 -2.75 20.15
CA LEU A 128 -4.85 -3.68 19.07
C LEU A 128 -3.92 -4.80 19.54
N ASP A 129 -2.93 -4.51 20.38
CA ASP A 129 -2.00 -5.48 20.96
C ASP A 129 -2.70 -6.60 21.75
N LYS A 130 -3.93 -6.38 22.23
CA LYS A 130 -4.70 -7.36 23.00
C LYS A 130 -5.61 -8.23 22.15
N GLN A 131 -5.72 -7.96 20.85
CA GLN A 131 -6.67 -8.65 19.98
C GLN A 131 -6.07 -9.91 19.41
N SER A 132 -6.76 -11.05 19.59
CA SER A 132 -6.29 -12.36 19.12
C SER A 132 -6.39 -12.55 17.60
N VAL A 133 -7.02 -11.62 16.89
CA VAL A 133 -7.17 -11.67 15.43
C VAL A 133 -5.83 -11.43 14.70
N TRP A 134 -4.87 -10.82 15.40
CA TRP A 134 -3.57 -10.49 14.82
C TRP A 134 -2.60 -11.64 14.96
N ARG A 135 -2.06 -12.08 13.83
CA ARG A 135 -0.99 -13.07 13.76
C ARG A 135 0.38 -12.42 13.89
N TYR A 136 0.58 -11.29 13.21
CA TYR A 136 1.83 -10.56 13.19
C TYR A 136 1.63 -9.09 13.56
N LYS A 137 2.62 -8.53 14.25
CA LYS A 137 2.79 -7.10 14.41
C LYS A 137 4.16 -6.73 13.86
N PHE A 138 4.27 -5.66 13.10
CA PHE A 138 5.56 -5.21 12.56
C PHE A 138 5.59 -3.71 12.34
N ALA A 139 6.79 -3.17 12.18
CA ALA A 139 7.02 -1.78 11.84
C ALA A 139 7.54 -1.65 10.40
N THR A 140 7.21 -0.53 9.74
CA THR A 140 7.83 -0.15 8.46
C THR A 140 8.61 1.15 8.60
N GLN A 141 9.77 1.21 7.95
CA GLN A 141 10.65 2.38 7.99
C GLN A 141 10.09 3.49 7.10
N SER A 142 9.62 4.59 7.70
CA SER A 142 9.06 5.72 6.94
C SER A 142 10.09 6.28 5.95
N GLY A 143 9.83 6.15 4.65
CA GLY A 143 10.72 6.62 3.59
C GLY A 143 11.98 5.76 3.38
N GLY A 144 12.01 4.54 3.93
CA GLY A 144 13.10 3.58 3.71
C GLY A 144 13.14 3.05 2.28
N ALA A 145 14.34 2.78 1.76
CA ALA A 145 14.49 2.17 0.45
C ALA A 145 14.21 0.65 0.50
N PRO A 146 13.66 0.02 -0.56
CA PRO A 146 13.49 -1.43 -0.60
C PRO A 146 14.81 -2.17 -0.30
N GLY A 147 14.77 -3.16 0.59
CA GLY A 147 15.95 -3.91 1.04
C GLY A 147 16.74 -3.27 2.19
N GLU A 148 16.37 -2.05 2.62
CA GLU A 148 16.91 -1.47 3.84
C GLU A 148 16.29 -2.14 5.07
N VAL A 149 17.13 -2.54 6.02
CA VAL A 149 16.71 -3.17 7.28
C VAL A 149 17.24 -2.32 8.42
N SER A 150 16.35 -1.98 9.34
CA SER A 150 16.68 -1.31 10.61
C SER A 150 16.29 -2.24 11.75
N ASP A 151 17.21 -2.44 12.70
CA ASP A 151 16.97 -3.24 13.90
C ASP A 151 16.20 -2.47 14.99
N THR A 152 15.84 -1.21 14.73
CA THR A 152 15.18 -0.33 15.71
C THR A 152 13.89 0.27 15.17
N ILE A 153 12.87 0.31 16.03
CA ILE A 153 11.58 0.94 15.74
C ILE A 153 11.68 2.43 16.09
N ARG A 154 11.49 3.28 15.10
CA ARG A 154 11.46 4.73 15.31
C ARG A 154 10.06 5.20 15.76
N PRO A 155 9.95 6.38 16.41
CA PRO A 155 8.65 6.92 16.81
C PRO A 155 7.70 7.25 15.65
N ASP A 156 8.24 7.49 14.46
CA ASP A 156 7.52 7.85 13.22
C ASP A 156 7.25 6.66 12.30
N ASP A 157 7.82 5.49 12.58
CA ASP A 157 7.56 4.27 11.80
C ASP A 157 6.09 3.88 11.86
N SER A 158 5.56 3.38 10.75
CA SER A 158 4.18 2.87 10.78
C SER A 158 4.14 1.54 11.52
N LEU A 159 3.08 1.30 12.29
CA LEU A 159 2.82 0.01 12.90
C LEU A 159 1.74 -0.71 12.10
N TYR A 160 1.99 -1.96 11.78
CA TYR A 160 1.05 -2.85 11.11
C TYR A 160 0.63 -3.97 12.05
N TYR A 161 -0.65 -4.30 11.99
CA TYR A 161 -1.26 -5.46 12.62
C TYR A 161 -1.84 -6.29 11.49
N LEU A 162 -1.34 -7.51 11.33
CA LEU A 162 -1.66 -8.40 10.22
C LEU A 162 -2.28 -9.68 10.76
N SER A 163 -3.44 -10.02 10.23
CA SER A 163 -4.14 -11.26 10.50
C SER A 163 -3.47 -12.47 9.82
N GLU A 164 -3.99 -13.67 10.04
CA GLU A 164 -3.46 -14.88 9.40
C GLU A 164 -3.67 -14.87 7.88
N HIS A 165 -4.81 -14.35 7.40
CA HIS A 165 -5.20 -14.44 6.00
C HIS A 165 -4.90 -13.18 5.17
N GLY A 166 -4.19 -12.21 5.75
CA GLY A 166 -3.63 -11.07 5.02
C GLY A 166 -4.35 -9.74 5.24
N ALA A 167 -5.49 -9.73 5.92
CA ALA A 167 -6.14 -8.50 6.32
C ALA A 167 -5.29 -7.74 7.34
N SER A 168 -5.20 -6.42 7.22
CA SER A 168 -4.34 -5.62 8.09
C SER A 168 -4.94 -4.29 8.50
N MET A 169 -4.47 -3.78 9.65
CA MET A 169 -4.66 -2.40 10.06
C MET A 169 -3.31 -1.71 10.24
N ARG A 170 -3.19 -0.49 9.72
CA ARG A 170 -1.99 0.33 9.85
C ARG A 170 -2.22 1.59 10.67
N LEU A 171 -1.32 1.83 11.62
CA LEU A 171 -1.14 3.10 12.30
C LEU A 171 0.05 3.86 11.68
N LYS A 172 -0.23 4.85 10.83
CA LYS A 172 0.75 5.72 10.18
C LYS A 172 1.22 6.82 11.13
N ARG A 173 2.11 6.48 12.07
CA ARG A 173 2.57 7.39 13.14
C ARG A 173 3.29 8.64 12.65
N LEU A 174 3.92 8.61 11.47
CA LEU A 174 4.49 9.82 10.83
C LEU A 174 3.45 10.94 10.69
N ALA A 175 2.17 10.61 10.49
CA ALA A 175 1.09 11.61 10.38
C ALA A 175 0.84 12.40 11.69
N LEU A 176 1.40 11.98 12.82
CA LEU A 176 1.39 12.76 14.07
C LEU A 176 2.37 13.93 14.06
N TYR A 177 3.41 13.85 13.24
CA TYR A 177 4.52 14.82 13.21
C TYR A 177 4.48 15.74 11.99
N ASP A 178 3.66 15.40 10.99
CA ASP A 178 3.44 16.23 9.80
C ASP A 178 2.26 17.18 10.04
N ASP A 179 2.54 18.48 10.16
CA ASP A 179 1.53 19.51 10.39
C ASP A 179 0.51 19.62 9.22
N ASN A 180 0.83 19.07 8.04
CA ASN A 180 -0.07 19.02 6.89
C ASN A 180 -1.03 17.83 6.95
N LEU A 181 -0.68 16.77 7.68
CA LEU A 181 -1.52 15.59 7.83
C LEU A 181 -2.44 15.73 9.04
N ALA A 182 -3.71 15.40 8.83
CA ALA A 182 -4.70 15.39 9.90
C ALA A 182 -4.68 14.06 10.67
N TRP A 183 -5.17 14.09 11.91
CA TRP A 183 -5.47 12.90 12.74
C TRP A 183 -6.15 11.76 11.97
N CYS A 184 -7.05 12.08 11.02
CA CYS A 184 -7.75 11.07 10.22
C CYS A 184 -6.84 10.24 9.30
N HIS A 185 -5.60 10.65 9.06
CA HIS A 185 -4.62 9.89 8.28
C HIS A 185 -3.72 8.99 9.12
N VAL A 186 -3.80 9.08 10.45
CA VAL A 186 -3.01 8.24 11.35
C VAL A 186 -3.52 6.80 11.33
N ILE A 187 -4.83 6.60 11.24
CA ILE A 187 -5.46 5.27 11.18
C ILE A 187 -5.88 5.05 9.74
N GLN A 188 -5.24 4.11 9.04
CA GLN A 188 -5.69 3.72 7.71
C GLN A 188 -6.92 2.81 7.80
N PRO A 189 -7.73 2.73 6.72
CA PRO A 189 -8.74 1.69 6.59
C PRO A 189 -8.14 0.29 6.78
N MET A 190 -9.00 -0.67 7.10
CA MET A 190 -8.63 -2.07 7.11
C MET A 190 -8.33 -2.51 5.68
N MET A 191 -7.15 -3.04 5.44
CA MET A 191 -6.79 -3.62 4.15
C MET A 191 -7.24 -5.08 4.14
N GLU A 192 -7.75 -5.54 3.00
CA GLU A 192 -8.25 -6.88 2.76
C GLU A 192 -7.12 -7.89 2.56
N LEU A 193 -6.12 -7.50 1.77
CA LEU A 193 -4.98 -8.34 1.42
C LEU A 193 -3.70 -7.52 1.53
N THR A 194 -2.74 -8.05 2.30
CA THR A 194 -1.41 -7.49 2.44
C THR A 194 -0.39 -8.52 1.99
N LEU A 195 0.43 -8.14 1.02
CA LEU A 195 1.53 -8.94 0.50
C LEU A 195 2.86 -8.17 0.66
N PHE A 196 3.97 -8.90 0.65
CA PHE A 196 5.30 -8.32 0.87
C PHE A 196 6.15 -8.50 -0.37
N VAL A 197 6.48 -7.39 -1.04
CA VAL A 197 7.27 -7.35 -2.27
C VAL A 197 8.74 -7.56 -1.95
N GLU A 198 9.31 -8.60 -2.55
CA GLU A 198 10.73 -8.87 -2.47
C GLU A 198 11.55 -7.78 -3.20
N PRO A 199 12.58 -7.17 -2.58
CA PRO A 199 13.30 -6.02 -3.15
C PRO A 199 13.89 -6.27 -4.54
N GLN A 200 14.34 -7.50 -4.81
CA GLN A 200 15.00 -7.86 -6.07
C GLN A 200 14.04 -8.41 -7.12
N SER A 201 12.77 -8.65 -6.78
CA SER A 201 11.81 -9.32 -7.67
C SER A 201 11.19 -8.40 -8.72
N LYS A 202 11.45 -7.09 -8.65
CA LYS A 202 10.78 -6.07 -9.48
C LYS A 202 9.25 -6.15 -9.40
N GLY A 203 8.69 -6.63 -8.29
CA GLY A 203 7.25 -6.77 -8.11
C GLY A 203 6.65 -8.07 -8.66
N GLU A 204 7.48 -9.06 -8.99
CA GLU A 204 7.04 -10.36 -9.53
C GLU A 204 7.06 -11.49 -8.49
N SER A 205 7.50 -11.21 -7.26
CA SER A 205 7.58 -12.22 -6.19
C SER A 205 7.14 -11.56 -4.89
N PHE A 206 6.15 -12.17 -4.25
CA PHE A 206 5.61 -11.71 -2.98
C PHE A 206 5.70 -12.79 -1.91
N SER A 207 5.84 -12.36 -0.66
CA SER A 207 5.61 -13.17 0.52
C SER A 207 4.23 -12.84 1.12
N ARG A 208 3.59 -13.82 1.74
CA ARG A 208 2.37 -13.62 2.55
C ARG A 208 2.68 -13.25 4.00
N VAL A 209 3.93 -13.52 4.43
CA VAL A 209 4.41 -13.20 5.78
C VAL A 209 5.34 -11.99 5.74
N PRO A 210 5.31 -11.13 6.77
CA PRO A 210 6.19 -9.98 6.82
C PRO A 210 7.64 -10.44 6.99
N LEU A 211 8.53 -9.89 6.15
CA LEU A 211 9.97 -10.17 6.19
C LEU A 211 10.74 -8.85 6.15
N PRO A 212 11.75 -8.65 7.02
CA PRO A 212 12.55 -7.44 7.00
C PRO A 212 13.12 -7.12 5.61
N GLY A 213 13.06 -5.85 5.22
CA GLY A 213 13.48 -5.32 3.93
C GLY A 213 12.43 -5.44 2.82
N TYR A 214 11.37 -6.25 2.98
CA TYR A 214 10.32 -6.38 1.97
C TYR A 214 9.34 -5.21 2.05
N SER A 215 8.97 -4.64 0.90
CA SER A 215 7.99 -3.54 0.85
C SER A 215 6.57 -4.07 1.00
N VAL A 216 5.75 -3.38 1.77
CA VAL A 216 4.34 -3.76 1.93
C VAL A 216 3.54 -3.41 0.68
N ARG A 217 2.66 -4.28 0.22
CA ARG A 217 1.65 -4.00 -0.80
C ARG A 217 0.26 -4.34 -0.27
N ASP A 218 -0.54 -3.30 -0.10
CA ASP A 218 -1.85 -3.36 0.54
C ASP A 218 -2.96 -3.21 -0.51
N PHE A 219 -4.02 -4.01 -0.36
CA PHE A 219 -5.23 -3.95 -1.17
C PHE A 219 -6.49 -3.78 -0.30
N GLU A 220 -7.38 -2.87 -0.65
CA GLU A 220 -8.72 -2.74 -0.08
C GLU A 220 -9.74 -2.66 -1.22
N THR A 221 -10.64 -3.64 -1.31
CA THR A 221 -11.80 -3.54 -2.18
C THR A 221 -12.98 -2.87 -1.45
N PRO A 222 -13.88 -2.18 -2.17
CA PRO A 222 -15.09 -1.63 -1.56
C PRO A 222 -15.99 -2.69 -0.92
N GLU A 223 -16.04 -3.89 -1.52
CA GLU A 223 -16.85 -5.01 -1.00
C GLU A 223 -16.36 -5.45 0.38
N PHE A 224 -15.05 -5.60 0.56
CA PHE A 224 -14.48 -5.91 1.87
C PHE A 224 -14.79 -4.80 2.89
N ALA A 225 -14.64 -3.54 2.49
CA ALA A 225 -14.95 -2.39 3.35
C ALA A 225 -16.44 -2.33 3.75
N ASP A 226 -17.35 -2.68 2.83
CA ASP A 226 -18.78 -2.81 3.11
C ASP A 226 -19.07 -3.98 4.06
N ARG A 227 -18.45 -5.13 3.82
CA ARG A 227 -18.61 -6.34 4.64
C ARG A 227 -18.19 -6.12 6.10
N LEU A 228 -17.11 -5.37 6.34
CA LEU A 228 -16.68 -5.04 7.70
C LEU A 228 -17.67 -4.15 8.46
N ARG A 229 -18.52 -3.38 7.75
CA ARG A 229 -19.52 -2.48 8.34
C ARG A 229 -20.86 -3.18 8.62
N ASP A 230 -21.16 -4.27 7.92
CA ASP A 230 -22.43 -4.99 8.04
C ASP A 230 -22.29 -6.21 8.97
N GLU A 231 -22.69 -6.03 10.23
CA GLU A 231 -22.63 -7.09 11.27
C GLU A 231 -23.48 -8.32 10.94
N GLU A 232 -24.52 -8.17 10.12
CA GLU A 232 -25.40 -9.28 9.74
C GLU A 232 -24.75 -10.19 8.68
N GLN A 233 -23.59 -9.78 8.18
CA GLN A 233 -22.93 -10.30 7.00
C GLN A 233 -21.47 -10.64 7.31
N LEU A 234 -21.24 -11.50 8.31
CA LEU A 234 -19.89 -11.90 8.73
C LEU A 234 -19.55 -13.37 8.48
N SER A 235 -20.36 -14.09 7.67
CA SER A 235 -20.26 -15.53 7.37
C SER A 235 -19.02 -15.95 6.54
N GLY A 236 -17.85 -15.37 6.82
CA GLY A 236 -16.65 -15.43 6.00
C GLY A 236 -16.68 -14.42 4.85
N TYR A 237 -15.51 -14.19 4.27
CA TYR A 237 -15.30 -13.32 3.12
C TYR A 237 -14.37 -14.00 2.12
N VAL A 238 -14.76 -13.99 0.84
CA VAL A 238 -13.94 -14.47 -0.27
C VAL A 238 -13.66 -13.27 -1.16
N SER A 239 -12.38 -12.96 -1.31
CA SER A 239 -11.91 -11.84 -2.13
C SER A 239 -12.25 -12.04 -3.59
N GLU A 240 -12.56 -10.94 -4.30
CA GLU A 240 -12.59 -10.95 -5.77
C GLU A 240 -11.18 -10.89 -6.39
N LEU A 241 -10.17 -10.49 -5.61
CA LEU A 241 -8.78 -10.48 -6.04
C LEU A 241 -8.31 -11.90 -6.31
N ARG A 242 -7.48 -12.06 -7.34
CA ARG A 242 -6.85 -13.34 -7.66
C ARG A 242 -5.38 -13.28 -7.35
N VAL A 243 -4.90 -14.21 -6.55
CA VAL A 243 -3.46 -14.37 -6.30
C VAL A 243 -2.96 -15.53 -7.13
N HIS A 244 -2.16 -15.21 -8.15
CA HIS A 244 -1.52 -16.20 -9.02
C HIS A 244 -0.22 -16.69 -8.39
N GLU A 245 -0.01 -17.99 -8.41
CA GLU A 245 1.09 -18.64 -7.70
C GLU A 245 1.93 -19.51 -8.62
N ASP A 246 3.23 -19.52 -8.37
CA ASP A 246 4.18 -20.45 -8.96
C ASP A 246 4.81 -21.26 -7.84
N HIS A 247 4.57 -22.57 -7.83
CA HIS A 247 5.02 -23.48 -6.78
C HIS A 247 4.71 -23.01 -5.34
N GLY A 248 3.52 -22.43 -5.13
CA GLY A 248 3.06 -21.92 -3.83
C GLY A 248 3.63 -20.55 -3.44
N VAL A 249 4.37 -19.89 -4.34
CA VAL A 249 4.86 -18.53 -4.14
C VAL A 249 3.98 -17.56 -4.94
N PRO A 250 3.33 -16.57 -4.31
CA PRO A 250 2.59 -15.55 -5.02
C PRO A 250 3.47 -14.76 -5.99
N LYS A 251 3.00 -14.60 -7.24
CA LYS A 251 3.71 -13.90 -8.33
C LYS A 251 2.95 -12.73 -8.92
N LEU A 252 1.63 -12.72 -8.83
CA LEU A 252 0.79 -11.64 -9.37
C LEU A 252 -0.54 -11.57 -8.62
N VAL A 253 -1.01 -10.34 -8.37
CA VAL A 253 -2.42 -10.07 -8.02
C VAL A 253 -3.14 -9.56 -9.26
N SER A 254 -4.26 -10.18 -9.61
CA SER A 254 -5.10 -9.82 -10.75
C SER A 254 -6.57 -9.70 -10.36
N ASN A 255 -7.42 -9.36 -11.34
CA ASN A 255 -8.83 -9.04 -11.12
C ASN A 255 -9.04 -7.95 -10.05
N ILE A 256 -8.24 -6.88 -10.13
CA ILE A 256 -8.30 -5.74 -9.20
C ILE A 256 -9.41 -4.79 -9.69
N PRO A 257 -10.54 -4.63 -8.98
CA PRO A 257 -11.57 -3.65 -9.35
C PRO A 257 -11.01 -2.23 -9.46
N GLU A 258 -11.55 -1.40 -10.35
CA GLU A 258 -11.06 -0.03 -10.59
C GLU A 258 -11.10 0.87 -9.34
N SER A 259 -12.03 0.59 -8.43
CA SER A 259 -12.22 1.29 -7.15
C SER A 259 -11.33 0.76 -6.01
N THR A 260 -10.50 -0.25 -6.27
CA THR A 260 -9.63 -0.85 -5.25
C THR A 260 -8.51 0.11 -4.90
N TRP A 261 -8.26 0.25 -3.60
CA TRP A 261 -7.03 0.88 -3.14
C TRP A 261 -5.89 -0.13 -3.25
N ASP A 262 -4.97 0.05 -4.22
CA ASP A 262 -3.68 -0.66 -4.32
C ASP A 262 -2.54 0.28 -3.93
N HIS A 263 -1.87 -0.02 -2.82
CA HIS A 263 -0.81 0.82 -2.25
C HIS A 263 0.48 0.04 -2.04
N LEU A 264 1.56 0.50 -2.66
CA LEU A 264 2.92 0.07 -2.34
C LEU A 264 3.48 0.98 -1.24
N GLY A 265 3.75 0.40 -0.09
CA GLY A 265 4.28 1.05 1.10
C GLY A 265 5.77 0.84 1.33
N ASP A 266 6.19 1.30 2.51
CA ASP A 266 7.57 1.24 2.99
C ASP A 266 8.02 -0.20 3.28
N PRO A 267 9.35 -0.47 3.31
CA PRO A 267 9.89 -1.75 3.71
C PRO A 267 9.63 -2.05 5.19
N VAL A 268 9.37 -3.32 5.50
CA VAL A 268 9.35 -3.85 6.85
C VAL A 268 10.72 -3.65 7.49
N SER A 269 10.78 -2.97 8.63
CA SER A 269 12.01 -2.81 9.39
C SER A 269 12.15 -3.89 10.45
N VAL A 270 11.15 -4.01 11.33
CA VAL A 270 11.20 -4.86 12.53
C VAL A 270 9.91 -5.67 12.65
N ILE A 271 10.04 -6.98 12.89
CA ILE A 271 8.92 -7.83 13.33
C ILE A 271 8.82 -7.75 14.86
N ILE A 272 7.62 -7.49 15.36
CA ILE A 272 7.34 -7.30 16.78
C ILE A 272 6.57 -8.54 17.25
N ASP A 273 7.20 -9.40 18.03
CA ASP A 273 6.57 -10.62 18.54
C ASP A 273 5.28 -10.30 19.31
N THR A 274 4.16 -10.87 18.87
CA THR A 274 2.84 -10.75 19.51
C THR A 274 2.66 -11.73 20.68
N ASN A 275 3.61 -12.64 20.92
CA ASN A 275 3.48 -13.75 21.89
C ASN A 275 4.14 -13.48 23.27
N GLN A 276 4.47 -12.24 23.63
CA GLN A 276 5.10 -11.92 24.92
C GLN A 276 4.13 -11.37 25.98
N SER A 277 2.90 -11.90 26.06
CA SER A 277 1.97 -11.60 27.16
C SER A 277 1.66 -12.84 28.00
#